data_AF-A0A395HWF4-F1
#
_entry.id   AF-A0A395HWF4-F1
#
_cell.length_a   1.000
_cell.length_b   1.000
_cell.length_c   1.000
_cell.angle_alpha   90.00
_cell.angle_beta   90.00
_cell.angle_gamma   90.00
#
_symmetry.space_group_name_H-M   'P 1'
#
loop_
_entity.id
_entity.type
_entity.pdbx_description
1 polymer ?
#
loop_
_entity_poly.entity_id
_entity_poly.type
_entity_poly.pdbx_seq_one_letter_code
_entity_poly.pdbx_strand_id
1 'polypeptide(L)'
;MSINLRERAIAITQHLNTFNIEAIRGLLSDSSDFHFRFGPESALQALGKPGGFNKEEVLEFFGNHRKIVKHFNFLEPDFVVEGDGCVAYHTRSDGVSVDDQPFRNEYSWFVKFDDDGRILQVIEMVDSAYISQVVPRVGYVSKYLE
;
A
#
# COMPACT_ATOMS: atom_id res chain seq x y z
N MET A 1 15.78 -10.38 -20.78
CA MET A 1 15.84 -9.05 -20.15
C MET A 1 15.65 -9.27 -18.66
N SER A 2 16.55 -8.78 -17.81
CA SER A 2 16.36 -8.85 -16.35
C SER A 2 15.20 -7.94 -15.96
N ILE A 3 14.27 -8.43 -15.15
CA ILE A 3 13.16 -7.64 -14.63
C ILE A 3 13.74 -6.59 -13.68
N ASN A 4 13.40 -5.32 -13.88
CA ASN A 4 13.79 -4.24 -12.96
C ASN A 4 12.86 -4.26 -11.75
N LEU A 5 13.28 -4.96 -10.68
CA LEU A 5 12.47 -5.13 -9.47
C LEU A 5 12.19 -3.79 -8.76
N ARG A 6 13.11 -2.84 -8.82
CA ARG A 6 12.90 -1.48 -8.27
C ARG A 6 11.73 -0.78 -8.94
N GLU A 7 11.74 -0.67 -10.26
CA GLU A 7 10.65 -0.03 -11.01
C GLU A 7 9.32 -0.71 -10.70
N ARG A 8 9.35 -2.04 -10.58
CA ARG A 8 8.17 -2.85 -10.32
C ARG A 8 7.61 -2.68 -8.90
N ALA A 9 8.47 -2.56 -7.89
CA ALA A 9 8.08 -2.23 -6.52
C ALA A 9 7.44 -0.84 -6.43
N ILE A 10 7.97 0.14 -7.15
CA ILE A 10 7.48 1.53 -7.12
C ILE A 10 6.19 1.67 -7.92
N ALA A 11 6.03 0.90 -9.01
CA ALA A 11 4.86 0.94 -9.89
C ALA A 11 3.52 0.73 -9.14
N ILE A 12 3.50 -0.02 -8.02
CA ILE A 12 2.28 -0.18 -7.21
C ILE A 12 1.74 1.17 -6.72
N THR A 13 2.62 2.02 -6.17
CA THR A 13 2.25 3.35 -5.66
C THR A 13 1.90 4.32 -6.79
N GLN A 14 2.60 4.23 -7.93
CA GLN A 14 2.28 5.03 -9.12
C GLN A 14 0.90 4.69 -9.69
N HIS A 15 0.55 3.40 -9.75
CA HIS A 15 -0.78 2.99 -10.17
C HIS A 15 -1.88 3.35 -9.16
N LEU A 16 -1.55 3.44 -7.87
CA LEU A 16 -2.48 3.97 -6.86
C LEU A 16 -2.82 5.45 -7.07
N ASN A 17 -1.88 6.28 -7.53
CA ASN A 17 -2.14 7.70 -7.85
C ASN A 17 -3.25 7.89 -8.90
N THR A 18 -3.39 6.91 -9.80
CA THR A 18 -4.44 6.89 -10.84
C THR A 18 -5.58 5.91 -10.52
N PHE A 19 -5.47 5.18 -9.41
CA PHE A 19 -6.31 4.05 -9.03
C PHE A 19 -6.51 3.03 -10.15
N ASN A 20 -5.44 2.72 -10.89
CA ASN A 20 -5.47 1.69 -11.92
C ASN A 20 -5.33 0.31 -11.27
N ILE A 21 -6.44 -0.19 -10.72
CA ILE A 21 -6.48 -1.47 -9.96
C ILE A 21 -6.09 -2.66 -10.83
N GLU A 22 -6.43 -2.64 -12.13
CA GLU A 22 -6.03 -3.72 -13.06
C GLU A 22 -4.52 -3.75 -13.32
N ALA A 23 -3.89 -2.57 -13.41
CA ALA A 23 -2.43 -2.52 -13.49
C ALA A 23 -1.78 -3.05 -12.20
N ILE A 24 -2.33 -2.71 -11.03
CA ILE A 24 -1.88 -3.25 -9.74
C ILE A 24 -2.05 -4.77 -9.72
N ARG A 25 -3.20 -5.31 -10.14
CA ARG A 25 -3.48 -6.74 -10.22
C ARG A 25 -2.40 -7.49 -11.01
N GLY A 26 -1.91 -6.91 -12.12
CA GLY A 26 -0.82 -7.46 -12.92
C GLY A 26 0.56 -7.43 -12.25
N LEU A 27 0.76 -6.61 -11.22
CA LEU A 27 1.99 -6.57 -10.44
C LEU A 27 2.05 -7.66 -9.36
N LEU A 28 0.91 -8.01 -8.77
CA LEU A 28 0.81 -8.96 -7.66
C LEU A 28 0.86 -10.41 -8.13
N SER A 29 1.56 -11.27 -7.39
CA SER A 29 1.65 -12.71 -7.64
C SER A 29 0.27 -13.39 -7.55
N ASP A 30 0.07 -14.44 -8.34
CA ASP A 30 -1.12 -15.32 -8.25
C ASP A 30 -0.89 -16.49 -7.28
N SER A 31 0.31 -16.56 -6.66
CA SER A 31 0.63 -17.58 -5.66
C SER A 31 -0.30 -17.50 -4.45
N SER A 32 -0.65 -18.67 -3.89
CA SER A 32 -1.34 -18.76 -2.60
C SER A 32 -0.54 -18.18 -1.44
N ASP A 33 0.77 -18.01 -1.63
CA ASP A 33 1.68 -17.44 -0.63
C ASP A 33 1.72 -15.91 -0.68
N PHE A 34 0.96 -15.30 -1.60
CA PHE A 34 0.82 -13.85 -1.65
C PHE A 34 0.25 -13.32 -0.32
N HIS A 35 0.92 -12.33 0.25
CA HIS A 35 0.37 -11.62 1.40
C HIS A 35 0.78 -10.15 1.44
N PHE A 36 -0.16 -9.34 1.90
CA PHE A 36 0.04 -7.94 2.19
C PHE A 36 -0.32 -7.67 3.64
N ARG A 37 0.45 -6.83 4.34
CA ARG A 37 0.09 -6.40 5.69
C ARG A 37 0.52 -4.97 5.97
N PHE A 38 -0.27 -4.30 6.79
CA PHE A 38 0.15 -3.04 7.38
C PHE A 38 1.07 -3.29 8.57
N GLY A 39 2.02 -2.39 8.75
CA GLY A 39 2.68 -2.15 10.03
C GLY A 39 2.72 -0.65 10.34
N PRO A 40 3.18 -0.24 11.52
CA PRO A 40 3.44 -1.09 12.69
C PRO A 40 2.16 -1.74 13.23
N GLU A 41 2.27 -2.63 14.22
CA GLU A 41 1.11 -3.37 14.78
C GLU A 41 -0.02 -2.45 15.27
N SER A 42 0.31 -1.25 15.77
CA SER A 42 -0.67 -0.23 16.14
C SER A 42 -1.54 0.24 14.98
N ALA A 43 -1.04 0.22 13.74
CA ALA A 43 -1.84 0.54 12.56
C ALA A 43 -2.85 -0.55 12.22
N LEU A 44 -2.63 -1.79 12.66
CA LEU A 44 -3.57 -2.90 12.42
C LEU A 44 -4.93 -2.64 13.07
N GLN A 45 -4.95 -1.95 14.21
CA GLN A 45 -6.20 -1.61 14.91
C GLN A 45 -7.08 -0.62 14.15
N ALA A 46 -6.54 0.07 13.13
CA ALA A 46 -7.28 1.05 12.34
C ALA A 46 -7.50 0.61 10.88
N LEU A 47 -6.51 -0.07 10.29
CA LEU A 47 -6.49 -0.41 8.87
C LEU A 47 -6.48 -1.92 8.61
N GLY A 48 -6.13 -2.71 9.61
CA GLY A 48 -5.64 -4.06 9.41
C GLY A 48 -6.70 -5.14 9.45
N LYS A 49 -6.21 -6.33 9.09
CA LYS A 49 -6.83 -7.63 9.30
C LYS A 49 -5.75 -8.52 9.95
N PRO A 50 -6.03 -9.23 11.06
CA PRO A 50 -5.10 -10.20 11.61
C PRO A 50 -4.66 -11.22 10.54
N GLY A 51 -3.35 -11.43 10.39
CA GLY A 51 -2.80 -12.32 9.35
C GLY A 51 -2.62 -11.69 7.97
N GLY A 52 -3.01 -10.43 7.77
CA GLY A 52 -2.85 -9.71 6.50
C GLY A 52 -3.96 -9.98 5.49
N PHE A 53 -3.74 -9.49 4.27
CA PHE A 53 -4.68 -9.49 3.16
C PHE A 53 -4.16 -10.41 2.06
N ASN A 54 -5.06 -11.21 1.48
CA ASN A 54 -4.79 -11.89 0.23
C ASN A 54 -4.92 -10.90 -0.96
N LYS A 55 -4.62 -11.37 -2.18
CA LYS A 55 -4.62 -10.53 -3.39
C LYS A 55 -5.93 -9.81 -3.63
N GLU A 56 -7.06 -10.52 -3.58
CA GLU A 56 -8.36 -9.90 -3.85
C GLU A 56 -8.74 -8.89 -2.76
N GLU A 57 -8.39 -9.17 -1.51
CA GLU A 57 -8.64 -8.26 -0.39
C GLU A 57 -7.81 -6.98 -0.50
N VAL A 58 -6.55 -7.06 -0.97
CA VAL A 58 -5.72 -5.88 -1.25
C VAL A 58 -6.32 -5.04 -2.37
N LEU A 59 -6.74 -5.67 -3.46
CA LEU A 59 -7.32 -4.95 -4.61
C LEU A 59 -8.64 -4.29 -4.22
N GLU A 60 -9.45 -4.94 -3.39
CA GLU A 60 -10.66 -4.34 -2.81
C GLU A 60 -10.30 -3.15 -1.90
N PHE A 61 -9.31 -3.30 -1.02
CA PHE A 61 -8.84 -2.22 -0.14
C PHE A 61 -8.39 -1.00 -0.95
N PHE A 62 -7.53 -1.19 -1.95
CA PHE A 62 -7.07 -0.12 -2.83
C PHE A 62 -8.19 0.51 -3.66
N GLY A 63 -9.15 -0.29 -4.13
CA GLY A 63 -10.35 0.22 -4.81
C GLY A 63 -11.22 1.10 -3.90
N ASN A 64 -11.35 0.73 -2.62
CA ASN A 64 -12.09 1.49 -1.62
C ASN A 64 -11.38 2.77 -1.18
N HIS A 65 -10.09 2.93 -1.46
CA HIS A 65 -9.31 4.10 -1.03
C HIS A 65 -9.90 5.42 -1.59
N ARG A 66 -10.57 5.42 -2.75
CA ARG A 66 -11.30 6.60 -3.26
C ARG A 66 -12.43 7.10 -2.35
N LYS A 67 -12.89 6.29 -1.40
CA LYS A 67 -13.92 6.71 -0.43
C LYS A 67 -13.36 7.58 0.70
N ILE A 68 -12.03 7.62 0.86
CA ILE A 68 -11.37 8.39 1.93
C ILE A 68 -10.61 9.63 1.42
N VAL A 69 -10.25 9.65 0.13
CA VAL A 69 -9.51 10.74 -0.52
C VAL A 69 -10.20 11.23 -1.80
N LYS A 70 -10.24 12.56 -1.98
CA LYS A 70 -10.64 13.22 -3.24
C LYS A 70 -9.47 13.26 -4.23
N HIS A 71 -8.29 13.56 -3.70
CA HIS A 71 -7.03 13.60 -4.42
C HIS A 71 -5.98 12.87 -3.60
N PHE A 72 -5.15 12.07 -4.26
CA PHE A 72 -4.11 11.31 -3.59
C PHE A 72 -2.98 11.03 -4.56
N ASN A 73 -1.76 11.28 -4.09
CA ASN A 73 -0.57 11.12 -4.88
C ASN A 73 0.60 10.73 -3.98
N PHE A 74 1.07 9.49 -4.10
CA PHE A 74 2.41 9.11 -3.68
C PHE A 74 3.43 9.93 -4.47
N LEU A 75 4.36 10.53 -3.74
CA LEU A 75 5.51 11.22 -4.29
C LEU A 75 6.58 10.21 -4.74
N GLU A 76 7.57 10.67 -5.49
CA GLU A 76 8.73 9.82 -5.78
C GLU A 76 9.41 9.38 -4.48
N PRO A 77 9.85 8.10 -4.39
CA PRO A 77 10.60 7.64 -3.24
C PRO A 77 11.86 8.47 -3.02
N ASP A 78 12.07 8.93 -1.79
CA ASP A 78 13.29 9.64 -1.39
C ASP A 78 14.43 8.68 -1.03
N PHE A 79 14.11 7.41 -0.79
CA PHE A 79 15.08 6.37 -0.51
C PHE A 79 14.61 5.01 -1.04
N VAL A 80 15.52 4.25 -1.65
CA VAL A 80 15.28 2.91 -2.19
C VAL A 80 16.49 2.02 -1.91
N VAL A 81 16.25 0.81 -1.40
CA VAL A 81 17.25 -0.25 -1.17
C VAL A 81 16.82 -1.48 -1.93
N GLU A 82 17.76 -2.05 -2.68
CA GLU A 82 17.56 -3.26 -3.47
C GLU A 82 18.35 -4.39 -2.80
N GLY A 83 17.70 -5.54 -2.61
CA GLY A 83 18.30 -6.77 -2.15
C GLY A 83 17.99 -7.91 -3.13
N ASP A 84 18.46 -9.11 -2.80
CA ASP A 84 18.18 -10.29 -3.61
C ASP A 84 16.69 -10.66 -3.54
N GLY A 85 15.97 -10.46 -4.64
CA GLY A 85 14.53 -10.70 -4.73
C GLY A 85 13.66 -9.79 -3.85
N CYS A 86 14.18 -8.65 -3.38
CA CYS A 86 13.45 -7.73 -2.53
C CYS A 86 13.82 -6.25 -2.76
N VAL A 87 12.87 -5.37 -2.49
CA VAL A 87 13.05 -3.92 -2.55
C VAL A 87 12.39 -3.29 -1.33
N ALA A 88 13.11 -2.42 -0.65
CA ALA A 88 12.55 -1.54 0.37
C ALA A 88 12.60 -0.09 -0.11
N TYR A 89 11.56 0.69 0.13
CA TYR A 89 11.58 2.11 -0.20
C TYR A 89 10.75 2.94 0.77
N HIS A 90 11.16 4.19 0.94
CA HIS A 90 10.42 5.18 1.69
C HIS A 90 9.78 6.17 0.73
N THR A 91 8.54 6.57 1.01
CA THR A 91 7.83 7.59 0.24
C THR A 91 6.82 8.32 1.12
N ARG A 92 6.30 9.42 0.59
CA ARG A 92 5.26 10.25 1.19
C ARG A 92 4.08 10.34 0.25
N SER A 93 2.90 10.62 0.79
CA SER A 93 1.74 11.02 0.00
C SER A 93 1.41 12.49 0.21
N ASP A 94 0.81 13.09 -0.81
CA ASP A 94 0.12 14.37 -0.72
C ASP A 94 -1.25 14.25 -1.38
N GLY A 95 -2.22 14.99 -0.87
CA GLY A 95 -3.61 14.78 -1.24
C GLY A 95 -4.60 15.56 -0.40
N VAL A 96 -5.87 15.25 -0.62
CA VAL A 96 -7.02 15.88 0.03
C VAL A 96 -8.01 14.77 0.40
N SER A 97 -8.38 14.70 1.68
CA SER A 97 -9.39 13.76 2.17
C SER A 97 -10.81 14.20 1.81
N VAL A 98 -11.79 13.30 1.98
CA VAL A 98 -13.21 13.59 1.69
C VAL A 98 -13.82 14.73 2.51
N ASP A 99 -13.22 15.04 3.66
CA ASP A 99 -13.57 16.16 4.55
C ASP A 99 -12.87 17.49 4.20
N ASP A 100 -12.28 17.60 2.99
CA ASP A 100 -11.61 18.81 2.46
C ASP A 100 -10.34 19.24 3.20
N GLN A 101 -9.77 18.35 4.01
CA GLN A 101 -8.53 18.60 4.71
C GLN A 101 -7.34 17.96 3.99
N PRO A 102 -6.09 18.40 4.28
CA PRO A 102 -4.90 17.76 3.75
C PRO A 102 -4.82 16.27 4.12
N PHE A 103 -4.46 15.44 3.14
CA PHE A 103 -4.07 14.05 3.35
C PHE A 103 -2.57 13.91 3.06
N ARG A 104 -1.74 13.93 4.10
CA ARG A 104 -0.27 13.86 3.98
C ARG A 104 0.28 12.83 4.96
N ASN A 105 0.78 11.73 4.43
CA ASN A 105 1.27 10.62 5.22
C ASN A 105 2.64 10.17 4.72
N GLU A 106 3.36 9.40 5.55
CA GLU A 106 4.64 8.78 5.21
C GLU A 106 4.57 7.25 5.33
N TYR A 107 5.38 6.59 4.52
CA TYR A 107 5.29 5.16 4.29
C TYR A 107 6.68 4.56 4.08
N SER A 108 6.93 3.40 4.69
CA SER A 108 8.01 2.50 4.28
C SER A 108 7.44 1.21 3.73
N TRP A 109 7.75 0.89 2.48
CA TRP A 109 7.30 -0.32 1.80
C TRP A 109 8.43 -1.34 1.77
N PHE A 110 8.13 -2.58 2.16
CA PHE A 110 9.03 -3.72 2.03
C PHE A 110 8.38 -4.73 1.10
N VAL A 111 8.97 -4.92 -0.08
CA VAL A 111 8.42 -5.70 -1.17
C VAL A 111 9.31 -6.89 -1.44
N LYS A 112 8.75 -8.09 -1.42
CA LYS A 112 9.41 -9.33 -1.85
C LYS A 112 8.78 -9.82 -3.15
N PHE A 113 9.60 -10.39 -4.01
CA PHE A 113 9.16 -10.91 -5.30
C PHE A 113 9.21 -12.43 -5.37
N ASP A 114 8.41 -13.01 -6.26
CA ASP A 114 8.57 -14.40 -6.71
C ASP A 114 9.54 -14.52 -7.90
N ASP A 115 9.75 -15.74 -8.38
CA ASP A 115 10.71 -16.06 -9.45
C ASP A 115 10.34 -15.41 -10.80
N ASP A 116 9.06 -15.10 -11.02
CA ASP A 116 8.57 -14.37 -12.20
C ASP A 116 8.71 -12.85 -12.03
N GLY A 117 9.33 -12.42 -10.93
CA GLY A 117 9.47 -11.04 -10.52
C GLY A 117 8.15 -10.41 -10.07
N ARG A 118 7.08 -11.18 -9.79
CA ARG A 118 5.79 -10.70 -9.27
C ARG A 118 5.84 -10.38 -7.80
N ILE A 119 5.06 -9.40 -7.33
CA ILE A 119 5.06 -9.02 -5.92
C ILE A 119 4.41 -10.14 -5.14
N LEU A 120 5.19 -10.82 -4.31
CA LEU A 120 4.75 -11.93 -3.47
C LEU A 120 4.37 -11.44 -2.07
N GLN A 121 5.15 -10.53 -1.50
CA GLN A 121 4.91 -10.07 -0.13
C GLN A 121 5.06 -8.56 -0.04
N VAL A 122 4.18 -7.92 0.72
CA VAL A 122 4.27 -6.50 1.03
C VAL A 122 4.07 -6.28 2.52
N ILE A 123 4.96 -5.50 3.11
CA ILE A 123 4.74 -4.84 4.39
C ILE A 123 4.71 -3.34 4.12
N GLU A 124 3.56 -2.71 4.32
CA GLU A 124 3.41 -1.26 4.26
C GLU A 124 3.44 -0.71 5.69
N MET A 125 4.58 -0.14 6.08
CA MET A 125 4.71 0.59 7.33
C MET A 125 4.16 2.00 7.13
N VAL A 126 3.05 2.32 7.78
CA VAL A 126 2.42 3.65 7.76
C VAL A 126 2.80 4.43 9.01
N ASP A 127 2.74 5.77 8.97
CA ASP A 127 2.69 6.55 10.20
C ASP A 127 1.37 6.26 10.95
N SER A 128 1.46 5.35 11.92
CA SER A 128 0.32 4.93 12.72
C SER A 128 -0.30 6.08 13.52
N ALA A 129 0.50 7.08 13.95
CA ALA A 129 -0.02 8.22 14.70
C ALA A 129 -0.89 9.10 13.80
N TYR A 130 -0.48 9.30 12.54
CA TYR A 130 -1.28 9.98 11.54
C TYR A 130 -2.55 9.19 11.18
N ILE A 131 -2.42 7.89 10.91
CA ILE A 131 -3.57 7.03 10.58
C ILE A 131 -4.62 7.01 11.69
N SER A 132 -4.23 6.95 12.97
CA SER A 132 -5.15 7.00 14.10
C SER A 132 -5.96 8.30 14.17
N GLN A 133 -5.46 9.40 13.60
CA GLN A 133 -6.19 10.67 13.50
C GLN A 133 -7.10 10.71 12.28
N VAL A 134 -6.61 10.23 11.13
CA VAL A 134 -7.33 10.35 9.86
C VAL A 134 -8.48 9.36 9.74
N VAL A 135 -8.27 8.09 10.10
CA VAL A 135 -9.27 7.03 9.91
C VAL A 135 -10.62 7.37 10.57
N PRO A 136 -10.68 7.75 11.85
CA PRO A 136 -11.94 8.13 12.49
C PRO A 136 -12.57 9.38 11.85
N ARG A 137 -11.74 10.34 11.47
CA ARG A 137 -12.17 11.62 10.91
C ARG A 137 -12.84 11.49 9.55
N VAL A 138 -12.33 10.62 8.68
CA VAL A 138 -12.91 10.35 7.35
C VAL A 138 -13.99 9.27 7.40
N GLY A 139 -14.35 8.79 8.59
CA GLY A 139 -15.38 7.78 8.79
C GLY A 139 -15.04 6.42 8.18
N TYR A 140 -13.75 6.10 8.01
CA TYR A 140 -13.33 4.80 7.51
C TYR A 140 -13.49 3.75 8.61
N VAL A 141 -14.21 2.68 8.30
CA VAL A 141 -14.32 1.50 9.16
C VAL A 141 -13.88 0.30 8.34
N SER A 142 -12.80 -0.35 8.76
CA SER A 142 -12.38 -1.62 8.16
C SER A 142 -13.42 -2.68 8.50
N LYS A 143 -13.93 -3.39 7.49
CA LYS A 143 -14.83 -4.54 7.67
C LYS A 143 -14.19 -5.72 8.42
N TYR A 144 -12.89 -5.64 8.70
CA TYR A 144 -12.10 -6.68 9.36
C TYR A 144 -11.84 -6.41 10.84
N LEU A 145 -12.41 -5.34 11.39
CA LEU A 145 -12.27 -4.92 12.79
C LEU A 145 -13.56 -5.12 13.61
N GLU A 146 -14.48 -5.95 13.11
CA GLU A 146 -15.72 -6.33 13.81
C GLU A 146 -15.49 -7.36 14.93
#